data_AF-Q95NK7-F1
#
_entry.id   AF-Q95NK7-F1
#
_cell.length_a   1.000
_cell.length_b   1.000
_cell.length_c   1.000
_cell.angle_alpha   90.00
_cell.angle_beta   90.00
_cell.angle_gamma   90.00
#
_symmetry.space_group_name_H-M   'P 1'
#
loop_
_entity.id
_entity.type
_entity.pdbx_description
1 polymer ?
#
loop_
_entity_poly.entity_id
_entity_poly.type
_entity_poly.pdbx_seq_one_letter_code
_entity_poly.pdbx_strand_id
1 'polypeptide(L)' 'MKIFFAILLILAVCSMAIWTVNGTPFAIKCATDADCSRKCPGNPPCRNGFCACT' A
#
# COMPACT_ATOMS: atom_id res chain seq x y z
N MET A 1 -11.37 -18.62 -27.60
CA MET A 1 -11.48 -17.25 -27.04
C MET A 1 -11.96 -17.22 -25.59
N LYS A 2 -12.93 -18.05 -25.16
CA LYS A 2 -13.48 -18.05 -23.78
C LYS A 2 -12.41 -18.24 -22.68
N ILE A 3 -11.45 -19.14 -22.89
CA ILE A 3 -10.38 -19.44 -21.92
C ILE A 3 -9.46 -18.23 -21.69
N PHE A 4 -9.02 -17.57 -22.75
CA PHE A 4 -8.19 -16.37 -22.65
C PHE A 4 -8.88 -15.24 -21.87
N PHE A 5 -10.17 -15.03 -22.13
CA PHE A 5 -10.94 -14.00 -21.41
C PHE A 5 -11.05 -14.31 -19.91
N ALA A 6 -11.27 -15.59 -19.55
CA ALA A 6 -11.31 -16.00 -18.14
C ALA A 6 -9.97 -15.76 -17.43
N ILE A 7 -8.84 -16.09 -18.08
CA ILE A 7 -7.49 -15.86 -17.52
C ILE A 7 -7.24 -14.37 -17.28
N LEU A 8 -7.60 -13.51 -18.25
CA LEU A 8 -7.45 -12.05 -18.11
C LEU A 8 -8.28 -11.49 -16.95
N LEU A 9 -9.52 -11.97 -16.77
CA LEU A 9 -10.36 -11.57 -15.64
C LEU A 9 -9.75 -11.99 -14.30
N ILE A 10 -9.24 -13.22 -14.20
CA ILE A 10 -8.57 -13.69 -12.98
C ILE A 10 -7.35 -12.84 -12.67
N LEU A 11 -6.49 -12.55 -13.66
CA LEU A 11 -5.33 -11.67 -13.51
C LEU A 11 -5.72 -10.26 -13.04
N ALA A 12 -6.78 -9.68 -13.62
CA ALA A 12 -7.28 -8.37 -13.24
C ALA A 12 -7.81 -8.36 -11.79
N VAL A 13 -8.59 -9.36 -11.40
CA VAL A 13 -9.13 -9.50 -10.03
C VAL A 13 -8.00 -9.72 -9.03
N CYS A 14 -7.03 -10.60 -9.32
CA CYS A 14 -5.87 -10.82 -8.47
C CYS A 14 -5.02 -9.55 -8.33
N SER A 15 -4.84 -8.79 -9.41
CA SER A 15 -4.14 -7.51 -9.34
C SER A 15 -4.86 -6.55 -8.40
N MET A 16 -6.18 -6.34 -8.57
CA MET A 16 -6.93 -5.45 -7.67
C MET A 16 -6.89 -5.94 -6.21
N ALA A 17 -6.98 -7.25 -5.98
CA ALA A 17 -6.91 -7.84 -4.65
C ALA A 17 -5.54 -7.61 -3.98
N ILE A 18 -4.42 -7.73 -4.70
CA ILE A 18 -3.09 -7.47 -4.14
C ILE A 18 -2.97 -6.02 -3.66
N TRP A 19 -3.60 -5.07 -4.38
CA TRP A 19 -3.57 -3.65 -4.01
C TRP A 19 -4.46 -3.35 -2.82
N THR A 20 -5.64 -4.00 -2.71
CA THR A 20 -6.56 -3.77 -1.59
C THR A 20 -6.09 -4.41 -0.29
N VAL A 21 -5.39 -5.55 -0.33
CA VAL A 21 -4.98 -6.26 0.91
C VAL A 21 -3.71 -5.69 1.55
N ASN A 22 -2.75 -5.21 0.76
CA ASN A 22 -1.49 -4.70 1.33
C ASN A 22 -1.44 -3.18 1.48
N GLY A 23 -2.41 -2.46 0.90
CA GLY A 23 -2.26 -1.02 0.70
C GLY A 23 -1.07 -0.72 -0.21
N THR A 24 -1.10 0.38 -0.96
CA THR A 24 0.14 0.88 -1.55
C THR A 24 0.92 1.58 -0.46
N PRO A 25 2.12 1.12 -0.06
CA PRO A 25 2.91 1.84 0.92
C PRO A 25 3.20 3.24 0.37
N PHE A 26 2.68 4.27 1.02
CA PHE A 26 2.92 5.66 0.63
C PHE A 26 3.87 6.31 1.63
N ALA A 27 4.83 7.06 1.10
CA ALA A 27 5.82 7.75 1.89
C ALA A 27 5.28 9.11 2.33
N ILE A 28 5.13 9.31 3.63
CA ILE A 28 4.77 10.62 4.20
C ILE A 28 6.02 11.26 4.77
N LYS A 29 6.26 12.53 4.43
CA LYS A 29 7.35 13.31 5.01
C LYS A 29 7.10 13.54 6.50
N CYS A 30 8.11 13.26 7.33
CA CYS A 30 8.08 13.40 8.78
C CYS A 30 9.33 14.10 9.30
N ALA A 31 9.19 14.76 10.44
CA ALA A 31 10.31 15.32 11.20
C ALA A 31 10.64 14.46 12.44
N THR A 32 9.64 13.78 13.01
CA THR A 32 9.74 12.94 14.20
C THR A 32 8.77 11.76 14.08
N ASP A 33 8.99 10.69 14.85
CA ASP A 33 8.09 9.52 14.89
C ASP A 33 6.64 9.88 15.32
N ALA A 34 6.48 10.98 16.06
CA ALA A 34 5.18 11.50 16.46
C ALA A 34 4.37 12.07 15.27
N ASP A 35 5.05 12.58 14.23
CA ASP A 35 4.37 13.03 13.01
C ASP A 35 3.76 11.83 12.27
N CYS A 36 4.51 10.74 12.14
CA CYS A 36 4.04 9.49 11.55
C CYS A 36 2.93 8.84 12.36
N SER A 37 3.05 8.85 13.69
CA SER A 37 2.03 8.34 14.61
C SER A 37 0.66 9.02 14.46
N ARG A 38 0.63 10.29 14.03
CA ARG A 38 -0.62 11.02 13.79
C ARG A 38 -1.18 10.84 12.39
N LYS A 39 -0.32 10.52 11.41
CA LYS A 39 -0.70 10.47 9.99
C LYS A 39 -0.92 9.06 9.47
N CYS A 40 -0.32 8.06 10.10
CA CYS A 40 -0.26 6.70 9.59
C CYS A 40 -0.80 5.69 10.60
N PRO A 41 -1.70 4.79 10.17
CA PRO A 41 -2.07 3.66 10.99
C PRO A 41 -0.84 2.77 11.24
N GLY A 42 -0.67 2.27 12.48
CA GLY A 42 0.43 1.39 12.86
C GLY A 42 1.70 2.08 13.36
N ASN A 43 1.72 3.42 13.47
CA ASN A 43 2.82 4.19 14.06
C ASN A 43 4.22 3.83 13.49
N PRO A 44 4.40 3.83 12.17
CA PRO A 44 5.70 3.53 11.58
C PRO A 44 6.76 4.56 12.03
N PRO A 45 8.02 4.14 12.23
CA PRO A 45 9.07 5.05 12.62
C PRO A 45 9.41 6.03 11.49
N CYS A 46 9.80 7.23 11.85
CA CYS A 46 10.30 8.24 10.92
C CYS A 46 11.75 7.88 10.54
N ARG A 47 11.95 7.39 9.31
CA ARG A 47 13.28 7.04 8.79
C ARG A 47 13.65 7.96 7.64
N ASN A 48 14.81 8.59 7.75
CA ASN A 48 15.34 9.49 6.71
C ASN A 48 14.37 10.62 6.32
N GLY A 49 13.54 11.06 7.27
CA GLY A 49 12.52 12.08 7.04
C GLY A 49 11.24 11.58 6.37
N PHE A 50 11.02 10.26 6.29
CA PHE A 50 9.78 9.65 5.78
C PHE A 50 9.25 8.52 6.66
N CYS A 51 7.93 8.35 6.71
CA CYS A 51 7.27 7.13 7.17
C CYS A 51 6.67 6.37 5.99
N ALA A 52 6.79 5.03 6.02
CA ALA A 52 6.09 4.15 5.10
C ALA A 52 4.77 3.72 5.73
N CYS A 53 3.67 4.16 5.13
CA CYS A 53 2.32 3.94 5.65
C CYS A 53 1.57 3.01 4.70
N THR A 54 0.94 1.98 5.24
CA THR A 54 0.18 0.98 4.49
C THR A 54 -1.31 1.15 4.74
#